data_AF-A0A254SDQ8-F1
#
_entry.id   AF-A0A254SDQ8-F1
#
_cell.length_a   1.000
_cell.length_b   1.000
_cell.length_c   1.000
_cell.angle_alpha   90.00
_cell.angle_beta   90.00
_cell.angle_gamma   90.00
#
_symmetry.space_group_name_H-M   'P 1'
#
loop_
_entity.id
_entity.type
_entity.pdbx_description
1 polymer ?
#
loop_
_entity_poly.entity_id
_entity_poly.type
_entity_poly.pdbx_seq_one_letter_code
_entity_poly.pdbx_strand_id
1 'polypeptide(L)'
;MMLANILEAKVANNEPFPLSFTCGHCGEVHEANLLKITKEIAVEKNLGTCIPDITLIDKNGKPYLAIEVVVTHPPEEETLEYYRKNNISLYRLNINSEADLDNIEDRAKKPDEFWFCKNPKCPTCGSFMDTKVMAIGNIECHRCGQPMKIALIVSSAWLKKKHYDPKTPISFDEHERSFAKEHGVIVQQRFSKTRGEYYQANVCPHCNAFIGEHFLIDYIMELFYDDENKGSSMFEKIKMGWFCPKCEMGIEE
;
A
#
# COMPACT_ATOMS: atom_id res chain seq x y z
N MET A 1 12.70 -17.92 -27.67
CA MET A 1 11.59 -18.72 -27.07
C MET A 1 10.61 -17.73 -26.45
N MET A 2 9.31 -17.84 -26.73
CA MET A 2 8.32 -16.85 -26.26
C MET A 2 7.91 -17.14 -24.81
N LEU A 3 7.66 -16.08 -24.02
CA LEU A 3 7.23 -16.20 -22.61
C LEU A 3 5.97 -17.07 -22.47
N ALA A 4 4.99 -16.91 -23.36
CA ALA A 4 3.76 -17.71 -23.36
C ALA A 4 4.05 -19.22 -23.37
N ASN A 5 4.95 -19.69 -24.24
CA ASN A 5 5.30 -21.11 -24.35
C ASN A 5 5.91 -21.65 -23.05
N ILE A 6 6.72 -20.84 -22.36
CA ILE A 6 7.30 -21.21 -21.06
C ILE A 6 6.19 -21.34 -20.01
N LEU A 7 5.27 -20.39 -19.96
CA LEU A 7 4.15 -20.42 -19.02
C LEU A 7 3.20 -21.59 -19.30
N GLU A 8 2.89 -21.85 -20.57
CA GLU A 8 2.08 -23.00 -21.00
C GLU A 8 2.68 -24.33 -20.59
N ALA A 9 3.99 -24.52 -20.83
CA ALA A 9 4.70 -25.73 -20.43
C ALA A 9 4.64 -25.94 -18.89
N LYS A 10 4.83 -24.86 -18.12
CA LYS A 10 4.74 -24.93 -16.65
C LYS A 10 3.32 -25.22 -16.16
N VAL A 11 2.30 -24.64 -16.78
CA VAL A 11 0.89 -24.98 -16.47
C VAL A 11 0.62 -26.46 -16.77
N ALA A 12 1.07 -26.97 -17.92
CA ALA A 12 0.89 -28.36 -18.32
C ALA A 12 1.59 -29.34 -17.35
N ASN A 13 2.76 -28.97 -16.85
CA ASN A 13 3.55 -29.76 -15.91
C ASN A 13 3.21 -29.51 -14.43
N ASN A 14 2.25 -28.62 -14.12
CA ASN A 14 1.93 -28.17 -12.77
C ASN A 14 3.16 -27.62 -12.00
N GLU A 15 4.04 -26.92 -12.71
CA GLU A 15 5.22 -26.26 -12.18
C GLU A 15 4.92 -24.81 -11.78
N PRO A 16 5.51 -24.31 -10.67
CA PRO A 16 5.34 -22.92 -10.28
C PRO A 16 6.15 -21.98 -11.18
N PHE A 17 5.69 -20.75 -11.30
CA PHE A 17 6.46 -19.63 -11.81
C PHE A 17 6.66 -18.61 -10.67
N PRO A 18 7.75 -18.73 -9.88
CA PRO A 18 8.01 -17.83 -8.76
C PRO A 18 8.50 -16.47 -9.27
N LEU A 19 8.02 -15.40 -8.64
CA LEU A 19 8.43 -14.04 -8.94
C LEU A 19 8.57 -13.22 -7.66
N SER A 20 9.33 -12.12 -7.76
CA SER A 20 9.49 -11.11 -6.72
C SER A 20 9.28 -9.72 -7.32
N PHE A 21 8.49 -8.88 -6.64
CA PHE A 21 8.12 -7.56 -7.16
C PHE A 21 7.87 -6.58 -6.01
N THR A 22 8.11 -5.30 -6.28
CA THR A 22 7.72 -4.22 -5.37
C THR A 22 6.26 -3.88 -5.62
N CYS A 23 5.42 -4.00 -4.59
CA CYS A 23 3.99 -3.76 -4.71
C CYS A 23 3.68 -2.28 -4.94
N GLY A 24 3.02 -1.96 -6.06
CA GLY A 24 2.55 -0.61 -6.37
C GLY A 24 1.59 -0.05 -5.32
N HIS A 25 0.84 -0.92 -4.64
CA HIS A 25 -0.07 -0.58 -3.55
C HIS A 25 0.68 -0.31 -2.23
N CYS A 26 1.04 -1.34 -1.48
CA CYS A 26 1.62 -1.21 -0.13
C CYS A 26 3.12 -0.86 -0.09
N GLY A 27 3.81 -0.88 -1.24
CA GLY A 27 5.26 -0.63 -1.31
C GLY A 27 6.15 -1.71 -0.68
N GLU A 28 5.59 -2.84 -0.23
CA GLU A 28 6.38 -3.99 0.22
C GLU A 28 6.93 -4.77 -0.97
N VAL A 29 8.06 -5.47 -0.75
CA VAL A 29 8.49 -6.53 -1.67
C VAL A 29 7.65 -7.76 -1.40
N HIS A 30 7.09 -8.33 -2.46
CA HIS A 30 6.25 -9.52 -2.40
C HIS A 30 6.83 -10.62 -3.28
N GLU A 31 6.75 -11.85 -2.78
CA GLU A 31 6.99 -13.07 -3.55
C GLU A 31 5.67 -13.76 -3.89
N ALA A 32 5.50 -14.24 -5.11
CA ALA A 32 4.29 -14.95 -5.52
C ALA A 32 4.60 -16.06 -6.53
N ASN A 33 3.66 -16.99 -6.69
CA ASN A 33 3.62 -17.89 -7.84
C ASN A 33 2.59 -17.36 -8.84
N LEU A 34 3.03 -16.91 -10.01
CA LEU A 34 2.19 -16.34 -11.05
C LEU A 34 1.08 -17.31 -11.49
N LEU A 35 1.40 -18.60 -11.52
CA LEU A 35 0.56 -19.66 -12.08
C LEU A 35 -0.36 -20.33 -11.04
N LYS A 36 -0.44 -19.80 -9.82
CA LYS A 36 -1.10 -20.47 -8.67
C LYS A 36 -2.55 -20.91 -8.94
N ILE A 37 -3.30 -20.13 -9.72
CA ILE A 37 -4.71 -20.42 -10.04
C ILE A 37 -4.96 -20.57 -11.54
N THR A 38 -3.90 -20.51 -12.35
CA THR A 38 -3.98 -20.56 -13.80
C THR A 38 -4.38 -21.94 -14.27
N LYS A 39 -5.39 -21.97 -15.14
CA LYS A 39 -5.77 -23.17 -15.88
C LYS A 39 -5.35 -23.11 -17.35
N GLU A 40 -5.35 -21.91 -17.92
CA GLU A 40 -5.08 -21.69 -19.34
C GLU A 40 -4.27 -20.39 -19.53
N ILE A 41 -3.36 -20.43 -20.51
CA ILE A 41 -2.64 -19.29 -21.06
C ILE A 41 -3.23 -19.04 -22.45
N ALA A 42 -3.52 -17.79 -22.79
CA ALA A 42 -3.98 -17.41 -24.12
C ALA A 42 -3.19 -16.20 -24.63
N VAL A 43 -2.64 -16.31 -25.84
CA VAL A 43 -1.90 -15.24 -26.52
C VAL A 43 -2.89 -14.40 -27.33
N GLU A 44 -2.74 -13.06 -27.28
CA GLU A 44 -3.55 -12.11 -28.05
C GLU A 44 -5.07 -12.35 -27.93
N LYS A 45 -5.53 -12.73 -26.72
CA LYS A 45 -6.94 -13.02 -26.49
C LYS A 45 -7.73 -11.73 -26.53
N ASN A 46 -8.68 -11.62 -27.46
CA ASN A 46 -9.60 -10.50 -27.50
C ASN A 46 -10.53 -10.51 -26.26
N LEU A 47 -10.46 -9.46 -25.45
CA LEU A 47 -11.28 -9.27 -24.25
C LEU A 47 -12.43 -8.28 -24.48
N GLY A 48 -12.70 -7.90 -25.73
CA GLY A 48 -13.67 -6.88 -26.11
C GLY A 48 -12.95 -5.64 -26.61
N THR A 49 -12.62 -4.72 -25.70
CA THR A 49 -12.01 -3.41 -26.04
C THR A 49 -10.48 -3.43 -26.00
N CYS A 50 -9.87 -4.53 -25.56
CA CYS A 50 -8.41 -4.68 -25.49
C CYS A 50 -7.99 -6.09 -25.88
N ILE A 51 -6.71 -6.22 -26.25
CA ILE A 51 -6.04 -7.47 -26.63
C ILE A 51 -4.69 -7.48 -25.91
N PRO A 52 -4.59 -8.10 -24.72
CA PRO A 52 -3.31 -8.24 -24.02
C PRO A 52 -2.40 -9.21 -24.77
N ASP A 53 -1.08 -9.03 -24.66
CA ASP A 53 -0.11 -9.95 -25.28
C ASP A 53 -0.30 -11.39 -24.78
N ILE A 54 -0.46 -11.55 -23.46
CA ILE A 54 -0.74 -12.85 -22.84
C ILE A 54 -1.81 -12.67 -21.74
N THR A 55 -2.82 -13.52 -21.77
CA THR A 55 -3.90 -13.58 -20.77
C THR A 55 -3.81 -14.87 -19.97
N LEU A 56 -3.85 -14.76 -18.64
CA LEU A 56 -3.99 -15.90 -17.73
C LEU A 56 -5.45 -16.05 -17.30
N ILE A 57 -5.95 -17.27 -17.42
CA ILE A 57 -7.35 -17.62 -17.20
C ILE A 57 -7.42 -18.62 -16.05
N ASP A 58 -8.34 -18.38 -15.11
CA ASP A 58 -8.52 -19.24 -13.94
C ASP A 58 -9.30 -20.53 -14.28
N LYS A 59 -9.44 -21.42 -13.29
CA LYS A 59 -10.20 -22.67 -13.42
C LYS A 59 -11.68 -22.51 -13.76
N ASN A 60 -12.24 -21.31 -13.62
CA ASN A 60 -13.64 -21.00 -13.94
C ASN A 60 -13.78 -20.39 -15.35
N GLY A 61 -12.68 -20.29 -16.10
CA GLY A 61 -12.66 -19.65 -17.42
C GLY A 61 -12.63 -18.12 -17.36
N LYS A 62 -12.37 -17.52 -16.19
CA LYS A 62 -12.31 -16.07 -16.03
C LYS A 62 -10.89 -15.54 -16.26
N PRO A 63 -10.68 -14.59 -17.18
CA PRO A 63 -9.43 -13.83 -17.25
C PRO A 63 -9.19 -13.09 -15.94
N TYR A 64 -8.02 -13.27 -15.34
CA TYR A 64 -7.70 -12.63 -14.05
C TYR A 64 -6.37 -11.86 -14.09
N LEU A 65 -5.53 -12.09 -15.09
CA LEU A 65 -4.27 -11.38 -15.26
C LEU A 65 -3.97 -11.17 -16.75
N ALA A 66 -3.61 -9.95 -17.10
CA ALA A 66 -3.06 -9.54 -18.38
C ALA A 66 -1.55 -9.30 -18.23
N ILE A 67 -0.76 -9.91 -19.10
CA ILE A 67 0.67 -9.69 -19.22
C ILE A 67 0.91 -8.85 -20.46
N GLU A 68 1.58 -7.72 -20.28
CA GLU A 68 1.95 -6.78 -21.33
C GLU A 68 3.47 -6.72 -21.45
N VAL A 69 4.00 -7.11 -22.60
CA VAL A 69 5.42 -7.13 -22.94
C VAL A 69 5.73 -5.86 -23.73
N VAL A 70 6.16 -4.83 -23.00
CA VAL A 70 6.38 -3.50 -23.57
C VAL A 70 7.79 -3.38 -24.12
N VAL A 71 7.90 -3.15 -25.43
CA VAL A 71 9.17 -2.81 -26.09
C VAL A 71 9.28 -1.28 -26.25
N THR A 72 8.24 -0.65 -26.80
CA THR A 72 8.23 0.80 -27.09
C THR A 72 7.04 1.53 -26.51
N HIS A 73 5.84 0.96 -26.60
CA HIS A 73 4.60 1.62 -26.21
C HIS A 73 3.90 0.86 -25.08
N PRO A 74 3.62 1.51 -23.94
CA PRO A 74 2.80 0.91 -22.89
C PRO A 74 1.33 0.80 -23.33
N PRO A 75 0.52 -0.02 -22.64
CA PRO A 75 -0.92 -0.09 -22.90
C PRO A 75 -1.58 1.29 -22.77
N GLU A 76 -2.58 1.54 -23.62
CA GLU A 76 -3.39 2.76 -23.57
C GLU A 76 -4.23 2.82 -22.30
N GLU A 77 -4.57 4.03 -21.83
CA GLU A 77 -5.34 4.20 -20.59
C GLU A 77 -6.71 3.51 -20.65
N GLU A 78 -7.38 3.49 -21.80
CA GLU A 78 -8.65 2.77 -21.98
C GLU A 78 -8.51 1.26 -21.69
N THR A 79 -7.37 0.67 -22.06
CA THR A 79 -7.04 -0.73 -21.75
C THR A 79 -6.82 -0.93 -20.25
N LEU A 80 -6.10 -0.01 -19.62
CA LEU A 80 -5.85 -0.02 -18.17
C LEU A 80 -7.16 0.13 -17.37
N GLU A 81 -8.04 1.03 -17.78
CA GLU A 81 -9.39 1.18 -17.21
C GLU A 81 -10.23 -0.09 -17.37
N TYR A 82 -10.16 -0.73 -18.54
CA TYR A 82 -10.83 -2.01 -18.77
C TYR A 82 -10.35 -3.08 -17.78
N TYR A 83 -9.03 -3.20 -17.56
CA TYR A 83 -8.46 -4.14 -16.60
C TYR A 83 -8.96 -3.89 -15.18
N ARG A 84 -8.91 -2.63 -14.70
CA ARG A 84 -9.43 -2.24 -13.38
C ARG A 84 -10.90 -2.61 -13.22
N LYS A 85 -11.74 -2.24 -14.19
CA LYS A 85 -13.20 -2.49 -14.17
C LYS A 85 -13.57 -3.97 -14.15
N ASN A 86 -12.79 -4.80 -14.84
CA ASN A 86 -13.06 -6.24 -14.96
C ASN A 86 -12.32 -7.10 -13.92
N ASN A 87 -11.61 -6.48 -12.97
CA ASN A 87 -10.77 -7.15 -11.98
C ASN A 87 -9.69 -8.04 -12.62
N ILE A 88 -9.05 -7.54 -13.67
CA ILE A 88 -7.91 -8.17 -14.33
C ILE A 88 -6.66 -7.45 -13.80
N SER A 89 -5.75 -8.18 -13.17
CA SER A 89 -4.48 -7.61 -12.71
C SER A 89 -3.55 -7.38 -13.90
N LEU A 90 -2.89 -6.23 -13.96
CA LEU A 90 -1.81 -5.97 -14.91
C LEU A 90 -0.49 -6.58 -14.41
N TYR A 91 0.23 -7.23 -15.31
CA TYR A 91 1.64 -7.59 -15.18
C TYR A 91 2.37 -6.96 -16.37
N ARG A 92 3.30 -6.05 -16.13
CA ARG A 92 4.09 -5.39 -17.19
C ARG A 92 5.53 -5.84 -17.16
N LEU A 93 6.04 -6.18 -18.34
CA LEU A 93 7.42 -6.54 -18.58
C LEU A 93 8.02 -5.66 -19.67
N ASN A 94 8.92 -4.77 -19.29
CA ASN A 94 9.65 -3.93 -20.23
C ASN A 94 10.87 -4.68 -20.79
N ILE A 95 10.95 -4.78 -22.10
CA ILE A 95 12.06 -5.38 -22.84
C ILE A 95 12.91 -4.23 -23.41
N ASN A 96 14.11 -4.05 -22.86
CA ASN A 96 14.98 -2.93 -23.22
C ASN A 96 16.17 -3.35 -24.09
N SER A 97 16.37 -4.65 -24.26
CA SER A 97 17.51 -5.21 -25.01
C SER A 97 17.20 -6.58 -25.57
N GLU A 98 18.00 -7.01 -26.54
CA GLU A 98 17.96 -8.39 -27.06
C GLU A 98 18.33 -9.42 -25.96
N ALA A 99 19.23 -9.06 -25.05
CA ALA A 99 19.59 -9.89 -23.90
C ALA A 99 18.40 -10.19 -22.95
N ASP A 100 17.42 -9.30 -22.87
CA ASP A 100 16.17 -9.54 -22.13
C ASP A 100 15.32 -10.63 -22.80
N LEU A 101 15.33 -10.69 -24.15
CA LEU A 101 14.63 -11.72 -24.93
C LEU A 101 15.30 -13.09 -24.78
N ASP A 102 16.63 -13.12 -24.79
CA ASP A 102 17.39 -14.36 -24.60
C ASP A 102 17.17 -14.97 -23.22
N ASN A 103 16.94 -14.13 -22.20
CA ASN A 103 16.74 -14.54 -20.80
C ASN A 103 15.31 -14.27 -20.31
N ILE A 104 14.32 -14.37 -21.19
CA ILE A 104 12.94 -13.92 -20.92
C ILE A 104 12.32 -14.57 -19.69
N GLU A 105 12.63 -15.84 -19.39
CA GLU A 105 12.11 -16.53 -18.21
C GLU A 105 12.59 -15.86 -16.91
N ASP A 106 13.89 -15.62 -16.79
CA ASP A 106 14.46 -14.98 -15.59
C ASP A 106 14.08 -13.51 -15.49
N ARG A 107 14.01 -12.82 -16.63
CA ARG A 107 13.55 -11.43 -16.72
C ARG A 107 12.11 -11.28 -16.24
N ALA A 108 11.26 -12.24 -16.58
CA ALA A 108 9.87 -12.30 -16.13
C ALA A 108 9.71 -12.72 -14.65
N LYS A 109 10.77 -13.04 -13.90
CA LYS A 109 10.64 -13.22 -12.44
C LYS A 109 10.60 -11.89 -11.68
N LYS A 110 10.86 -10.77 -12.36
CA LYS A 110 10.95 -9.41 -11.78
C LYS A 110 10.20 -8.41 -12.67
N PRO A 111 8.85 -8.40 -12.67
CA PRO A 111 8.08 -7.45 -13.48
C PRO A 111 8.39 -6.00 -13.13
N ASP A 112 8.24 -5.11 -14.11
CA ASP A 112 8.36 -3.65 -13.93
C ASP A 112 7.12 -3.08 -13.23
N GLU A 113 5.96 -3.71 -13.45
CA GLU A 113 4.73 -3.38 -12.76
C GLU A 113 3.89 -4.63 -12.54
N PHE A 114 3.29 -4.76 -11.35
CA PHE A 114 2.35 -5.84 -11.07
C PHE A 114 1.25 -5.34 -10.11
N TRP A 115 0.02 -5.29 -10.60
CA TRP A 115 -1.18 -4.90 -9.84
C TRP A 115 -1.70 -6.04 -8.98
N PHE A 116 -0.87 -6.44 -8.02
CA PHE A 116 -1.23 -7.44 -7.03
C PHE A 116 -0.67 -7.02 -5.66
N CYS A 117 -1.45 -7.27 -4.61
CA CYS A 117 -1.01 -7.09 -3.24
C CYS A 117 -1.47 -8.29 -2.41
N LYS A 118 -0.66 -8.67 -1.41
CA LYS A 118 -1.05 -9.70 -0.44
C LYS A 118 -1.95 -9.17 0.67
N ASN A 119 -2.14 -7.85 0.75
CA ASN A 119 -3.06 -7.24 1.70
C ASN A 119 -4.49 -7.75 1.46
N PRO A 120 -5.33 -7.80 2.50
CA PRO A 120 -6.74 -8.16 2.35
C PRO A 120 -7.45 -7.18 1.43
N LYS A 121 -8.52 -7.66 0.78
CA LYS A 121 -9.41 -6.83 -0.02
C LYS A 121 -10.52 -6.25 0.85
N CYS A 122 -10.90 -5.01 0.56
CA CYS A 122 -12.02 -4.34 1.20
C CYS A 122 -13.32 -5.10 0.87
N PRO A 123 -14.13 -5.49 1.86
CA PRO A 123 -15.38 -6.22 1.61
C PRO A 123 -16.43 -5.36 0.88
N THR A 124 -16.31 -4.03 0.93
CA THR A 124 -17.26 -3.10 0.32
C THR A 124 -16.95 -2.84 -1.16
N CYS A 125 -15.69 -2.53 -1.49
CA CYS A 125 -15.31 -2.11 -2.85
C CYS A 125 -14.36 -3.05 -3.58
N GLY A 126 -13.81 -4.07 -2.91
CA GLY A 126 -12.89 -5.05 -3.50
C GLY A 126 -11.44 -4.58 -3.71
N SER A 127 -11.13 -3.28 -3.49
CA SER A 127 -9.77 -2.73 -3.53
C SER A 127 -8.88 -3.30 -2.44
N PHE A 128 -7.56 -3.25 -2.62
CA PHE A 128 -6.63 -3.69 -1.59
C PHE A 128 -6.66 -2.73 -0.40
N MET A 129 -6.67 -3.27 0.81
CA MET A 129 -6.59 -2.47 2.03
C MET A 129 -5.14 -2.07 2.31
N ASP A 130 -4.94 -0.98 3.04
CA ASP A 130 -3.63 -0.58 3.53
C ASP A 130 -3.56 -0.80 5.06
N THR A 131 -2.35 -0.96 5.60
CA THR A 131 -2.19 -1.15 7.03
C THR A 131 -2.37 0.18 7.73
N LYS A 132 -3.21 0.20 8.77
CA LYS A 132 -3.38 1.33 9.68
C LYS A 132 -2.37 1.20 10.81
N VAL A 133 -1.54 2.22 11.01
CA VAL A 133 -0.44 2.22 11.98
C VAL A 133 -0.61 3.41 12.93
N MET A 134 -0.56 3.16 14.23
CA MET A 134 -0.41 4.22 15.22
C MET A 134 1.08 4.42 15.50
N ALA A 135 1.58 5.62 15.23
CA ALA A 135 2.91 6.05 15.61
C ALA A 135 2.85 6.77 16.97
N ILE A 136 3.58 6.27 17.96
CA ILE A 136 3.62 6.82 19.32
C ILE A 136 5.00 7.42 19.58
N GLY A 137 5.06 8.74 19.70
CA GLY A 137 6.28 9.48 19.99
C GLY A 137 6.43 9.73 21.48
N ASN A 138 7.60 9.46 22.05
CA ASN A 138 7.98 9.92 23.39
C ASN A 138 8.65 11.28 23.28
N ILE A 139 8.07 12.30 23.89
CA ILE A 139 8.52 13.69 23.79
C ILE A 139 8.60 14.35 25.17
N GLU A 140 9.23 15.51 25.22
CA GLU A 140 9.17 16.40 26.38
C GLU A 140 8.02 17.40 26.25
N CYS A 141 7.31 17.65 27.34
CA CYS A 141 6.26 18.66 27.36
C CYS A 141 6.86 20.06 27.28
N HIS A 142 6.50 20.85 26.26
CA HIS A 142 6.97 22.23 26.07
C HIS A 142 6.73 23.17 27.27
N ARG A 143 5.79 22.85 28.16
CA ARG A 143 5.46 23.69 29.33
C ARG A 143 6.23 23.31 30.58
N CYS A 144 6.35 22.02 30.88
CA CYS A 144 6.89 21.56 32.17
C CYS A 144 8.16 20.70 32.05
N GLY A 145 8.62 20.41 30.83
CA GLY A 145 9.79 19.57 30.55
C GLY A 145 9.61 18.08 30.87
N GLN A 146 8.51 17.68 31.52
CA GLN A 146 8.29 16.28 31.86
C GLN A 146 7.92 15.45 30.63
N PRO A 147 8.29 14.15 30.60
CA PRO A 147 7.93 13.25 29.50
C PRO A 147 6.43 13.17 29.26
N MET A 148 6.04 13.07 27.99
CA MET A 148 4.68 12.75 27.58
C MET A 148 4.70 11.96 26.26
N LYS A 149 3.57 11.34 25.93
CA LYS A 149 3.40 10.63 24.66
C LYS A 149 2.47 11.40 23.73
N ILE A 150 2.73 11.29 22.43
CA ILE A 150 1.85 11.75 21.35
C ILE A 150 1.46 10.57 20.46
N ALA A 151 0.26 10.60 19.88
CA ALA A 151 -0.17 9.65 18.86
C ALA A 151 -0.45 10.37 17.53
N LEU A 152 -0.02 9.71 16.46
CA LEU A 152 -0.39 9.99 15.07
C LEU A 152 -0.87 8.67 14.45
N ILE A 153 -1.81 8.72 13.52
CA ILE A 153 -2.19 7.56 12.72
C ILE A 153 -1.74 7.78 11.28
N VAL A 154 -0.97 6.83 10.78
CA VAL A 154 -0.42 6.83 9.42
C VAL A 154 -0.77 5.50 8.75
N SER A 155 -0.54 5.43 7.45
CA SER A 155 -0.59 4.16 6.73
C SER A 155 0.80 3.60 6.45
N SER A 156 0.89 2.30 6.17
CA SER A 156 2.16 1.72 5.70
C SER A 156 2.63 2.32 4.38
N ALA A 157 1.72 2.68 3.48
CA ALA A 157 2.09 3.37 2.25
C ALA A 157 2.68 4.76 2.53
N TRP A 158 2.10 5.52 3.47
CA TRP A 158 2.61 6.86 3.82
C TRP A 158 4.01 6.83 4.42
N LEU A 159 4.29 5.87 5.31
CA LEU A 159 5.64 5.66 5.86
C LEU A 159 6.69 5.38 4.76
N LYS A 160 6.24 4.92 3.60
CA LYS A 160 7.07 4.70 2.40
C LYS A 160 7.00 5.83 1.39
N LYS A 161 6.58 7.02 1.85
CA LYS A 161 6.51 8.24 1.05
C LYS A 161 5.52 8.16 -0.11
N LYS A 162 4.46 7.36 0.03
CA LYS A 162 3.30 7.37 -0.86
C LYS A 162 2.19 8.24 -0.27
N HIS A 163 1.23 8.65 -1.10
CA HIS A 163 0.14 9.55 -0.75
C HIS A 163 -0.68 9.00 0.43
N TYR A 164 -0.89 9.76 1.53
CA TYR A 164 -2.04 9.80 2.48
C TYR A 164 -1.68 10.74 3.65
N ASP A 165 -2.44 11.78 3.94
CA ASP A 165 -2.07 12.62 5.10
C ASP A 165 -2.26 11.89 6.44
N PRO A 166 -1.31 12.01 7.38
CA PRO A 166 -1.47 11.48 8.73
C PRO A 166 -2.73 12.02 9.40
N LYS A 167 -3.45 11.14 10.09
CA LYS A 167 -4.49 11.55 11.02
C LYS A 167 -3.85 11.97 12.34
N THR A 168 -4.27 13.12 12.82
CA THR A 168 -3.95 13.66 14.14
C THR A 168 -5.12 13.43 15.10
N PRO A 169 -4.95 13.65 16.42
CA PRO A 169 -6.00 13.35 17.38
C PRO A 169 -7.35 14.03 17.12
N ILE A 170 -7.37 15.16 16.39
CA ILE A 170 -8.61 15.86 16.01
C ILE A 170 -9.58 14.97 15.21
N SER A 171 -9.05 14.05 14.40
CA SER A 171 -9.82 13.17 13.53
C SER A 171 -9.92 11.74 14.05
N PHE A 172 -9.44 11.48 15.27
CA PHE A 172 -9.51 10.14 15.84
C PHE A 172 -10.96 9.76 16.17
N ASP A 173 -11.37 8.58 15.75
CA ASP A 173 -12.60 7.92 16.19
C ASP A 173 -12.46 7.33 17.62
N GLU A 174 -13.53 6.70 18.13
CA GLU A 174 -13.52 6.15 19.49
C GLU A 174 -12.58 4.96 19.68
N HIS A 175 -12.47 4.11 18.67
CA HIS A 175 -11.57 2.97 18.67
C HIS A 175 -10.11 3.44 18.64
N GLU A 176 -9.80 4.41 17.79
CA GLU A 176 -8.49 5.04 17.68
C GLU A 176 -8.06 5.72 18.97
N ARG A 177 -8.96 6.48 19.63
CA ARG A 177 -8.67 7.07 20.95
C ARG A 177 -8.45 6.03 22.04
N SER A 178 -9.23 4.96 22.03
CA SER A 178 -9.10 3.88 23.02
C SER A 178 -7.76 3.16 22.85
N PHE A 179 -7.38 2.85 21.62
CA PHE A 179 -6.10 2.24 21.30
C PHE A 179 -4.91 3.13 21.72
N ALA A 180 -4.98 4.44 21.46
CA ALA A 180 -3.94 5.39 21.90
C ALA A 180 -3.80 5.40 23.44
N LYS A 181 -4.92 5.36 24.15
CA LYS A 181 -4.96 5.34 25.62
C LYS A 181 -4.35 4.06 26.20
N GLU A 182 -4.63 2.91 25.60
CA GLU A 182 -4.04 1.62 25.99
C GLU A 182 -2.51 1.63 25.92
N HIS A 183 -1.94 2.45 25.04
CA HIS A 183 -0.50 2.61 24.87
C HIS A 183 0.07 3.83 25.62
N GLY A 184 -0.71 4.42 26.54
CA GLY A 184 -0.27 5.47 27.46
C GLY A 184 -0.33 6.89 26.89
N VAL A 185 -0.98 7.10 25.74
CA VAL A 185 -1.24 8.44 25.21
C VAL A 185 -2.50 9.01 25.85
N ILE A 186 -2.45 10.26 26.31
CA ILE A 186 -3.62 10.94 26.87
C ILE A 186 -4.20 11.84 25.79
N VAL A 187 -5.31 11.40 25.17
CA VAL A 187 -6.08 12.21 24.22
C VAL A 187 -7.31 12.78 24.92
N GLN A 188 -7.44 14.11 24.95
CA GLN A 188 -8.59 14.77 25.56
C GLN A 188 -8.99 16.05 24.82
N GLN A 189 -10.26 16.44 24.98
CA GLN A 189 -10.77 17.67 24.40
C GLN A 189 -10.14 18.90 25.09
N ARG A 190 -9.59 19.81 24.29
CA ARG A 190 -8.93 21.05 24.74
C ARG A 190 -9.32 22.21 23.85
N PHE A 191 -9.49 23.38 24.47
CA PHE A 191 -9.71 24.63 23.74
C PHE A 191 -8.40 25.18 23.21
N SER A 192 -8.33 25.43 21.90
CA SER A 192 -7.21 26.11 21.28
C SER A 192 -7.54 27.58 21.04
N LYS A 193 -6.78 28.49 21.64
CA LYS A 193 -6.89 29.92 21.34
C LYS A 193 -6.55 30.22 19.88
N THR A 194 -5.59 29.51 19.30
CA THR A 194 -5.15 29.69 17.91
C THR A 194 -6.23 29.31 16.90
N ARG A 195 -7.04 28.29 17.20
CA ARG A 195 -8.13 27.82 16.31
C ARG A 195 -9.52 28.32 16.72
N GLY A 196 -9.66 28.85 17.92
CA GLY A 196 -10.95 29.32 18.46
C GLY A 196 -11.96 28.22 18.77
N GLU A 197 -11.53 26.96 18.89
CA GLU A 197 -12.44 25.81 19.05
C GLU A 197 -11.89 24.73 19.99
N TYR A 198 -12.77 23.81 20.39
CA TYR A 198 -12.42 22.62 21.17
C TYR A 198 -12.16 21.43 20.24
N TYR A 199 -11.04 20.75 20.42
CA TYR A 199 -10.73 19.51 19.71
C TYR A 199 -9.94 18.53 20.57
N GLN A 200 -9.89 17.27 20.13
CA GLN A 200 -9.11 16.22 20.78
C GLN A 200 -7.61 16.46 20.53
N ALA A 201 -6.81 16.52 21.59
CA ALA A 201 -5.37 16.79 21.52
C ALA A 201 -4.58 15.84 22.42
N ASN A 202 -3.29 15.67 22.11
CA ASN A 202 -2.35 14.96 22.99
C ASN A 202 -2.07 15.83 24.24
N VAL A 203 -2.23 15.29 25.44
CA VAL A 203 -2.14 16.00 26.71
C VAL A 203 -1.01 15.46 27.58
N CYS A 204 -0.25 16.38 28.18
CA CYS A 204 0.77 16.05 29.16
C CYS A 204 0.12 15.54 30.47
N PRO A 205 0.52 14.36 30.97
CA PRO A 205 0.00 13.81 32.24
C PRO A 205 0.36 14.66 33.47
N HIS A 206 1.42 15.47 33.38
CA HIS A 206 1.99 16.18 34.54
C HIS A 206 1.42 17.59 34.74
N CYS A 207 1.34 18.39 33.67
CA CYS A 207 0.92 19.80 33.76
C CYS A 207 -0.35 20.13 32.98
N ASN A 208 -0.96 19.12 32.36
CA ASN A 208 -2.20 19.24 31.58
C ASN A 208 -2.12 20.18 30.35
N ALA A 209 -0.93 20.62 29.97
CA ALA A 209 -0.68 21.26 28.68
C ALA A 209 -0.95 20.26 27.55
N PHE A 210 -1.22 20.77 26.34
CA PHE A 210 -1.51 19.92 25.18
C PHE A 210 -0.68 20.35 23.98
N ILE A 211 -0.50 19.42 23.04
CA ILE A 211 0.09 19.68 21.73
C ILE A 211 -1.04 19.71 20.73
N GLY A 212 -1.26 20.91 20.19
CA GLY A 212 -2.27 21.15 19.17
C GLY A 212 -1.78 20.80 17.77
N GLU A 213 -2.72 20.71 16.84
CA GLU A 213 -2.50 20.35 15.42
C GLU A 213 -1.30 21.04 14.79
N HIS A 214 -1.19 22.36 14.98
CA HIS A 214 -0.16 23.18 14.37
C HIS A 214 1.26 22.76 14.77
N PHE A 215 1.42 22.22 15.98
CA PHE A 215 2.71 21.77 16.51
C PHE A 215 2.98 20.29 16.22
N LEU A 216 2.00 19.55 15.69
CA LEU A 216 2.20 18.16 15.27
C LEU A 216 2.97 18.06 13.95
N ILE A 217 3.08 19.15 13.19
CA ILE A 217 3.74 19.14 11.88
C ILE A 217 5.22 18.74 11.99
N ASP A 218 5.94 19.22 13.00
CA ASP A 218 7.36 18.88 13.19
C ASP A 218 7.52 17.38 13.45
N TYR A 219 6.67 16.82 14.31
CA TYR A 219 6.63 15.40 14.62
C TYR A 219 6.20 14.53 13.43
N ILE A 220 5.27 15.02 12.60
CA ILE A 220 4.89 14.37 11.35
C ILE A 220 6.09 14.32 10.40
N MET A 221 6.83 15.41 10.27
CA MET A 221 8.03 15.46 9.42
C MET A 221 9.13 14.53 9.94
N GLU A 222 9.36 14.50 11.24
CA GLU A 222 10.28 13.55 11.88
C GLU A 222 9.87 12.11 11.59
N LEU A 223 8.59 11.77 11.73
CA LEU A 223 8.06 10.44 11.41
C LEU A 223 8.20 10.09 9.92
N PHE A 224 8.03 11.05 9.02
CA PHE A 224 8.13 10.85 7.57
C PHE A 224 9.56 10.59 7.09
N TYR A 225 10.53 11.21 7.75
CA TYR A 225 11.96 11.04 7.46
C TYR A 225 12.65 10.02 8.37
N ASP A 226 11.90 9.37 9.25
CA ASP A 226 12.39 8.33 10.15
C ASP A 226 12.95 7.15 9.34
N ASP A 227 14.28 7.01 9.38
CA ASP A 227 15.00 5.91 8.74
C ASP A 227 15.31 4.87 9.81
N GLU A 228 14.54 3.79 9.81
CA GLU A 228 14.66 2.69 10.77
C GLU A 228 16.07 2.09 10.82
N ASN A 229 16.88 2.26 9.76
CA ASN A 229 18.26 1.78 9.69
C ASN A 229 19.28 2.65 10.47
N LYS A 230 18.87 3.83 10.98
CA LYS A 230 19.76 4.75 11.72
C LYS A 230 19.71 4.56 13.24
N GLY A 231 19.02 3.55 13.73
CA GLY A 231 19.20 3.02 15.09
C GLY A 231 18.56 3.81 16.24
N SER A 232 17.76 4.84 15.96
CA SER A 232 16.94 5.52 16.98
C SER A 232 15.71 6.15 16.35
N SER A 233 14.64 5.37 16.21
CA SER A 233 13.33 5.94 15.88
C SER A 233 12.72 6.55 17.13
N MET A 234 12.27 7.80 17.01
CA MET A 234 11.52 8.50 18.05
C MET A 234 10.11 7.91 18.25
N PHE A 235 9.62 7.14 17.28
CA PHE A 235 8.26 6.64 17.24
C PHE A 235 8.22 5.12 17.32
N GLU A 236 7.42 4.63 18.25
CA GLU A 236 6.96 3.25 18.22
C GLU A 236 5.83 3.12 17.19
N LYS A 237 6.00 2.26 16.18
CA LYS A 237 5.01 2.05 15.10
C LYS A 237 4.22 0.77 15.39
N ILE A 238 2.93 0.92 15.69
CA ILE A 238 2.08 -0.18 16.13
C ILE A 238 0.95 -0.40 15.12
N LYS A 239 0.86 -1.62 14.58
CA LYS A 239 -0.22 -1.99 13.67
C LYS A 239 -1.56 -2.03 14.40
N MET A 240 -2.51 -1.21 13.97
CA MET A 240 -3.88 -1.19 14.49
C MET A 240 -4.82 -2.12 13.72
N GLY A 241 -4.51 -2.38 12.45
CA GLY A 241 -5.35 -3.20 11.58
C GLY A 241 -5.25 -2.78 10.13
N TRP A 242 -6.38 -2.91 9.43
CA TRP A 242 -6.52 -2.61 8.01
C TRP A 242 -7.56 -1.53 7.81
N PHE A 243 -7.35 -0.66 6.83
CA PHE A 243 -8.32 0.35 6.42
C PHE A 243 -8.41 0.38 4.89
N CYS A 244 -9.51 0.88 4.35
CA CYS A 244 -9.68 0.98 2.89
C CYS A 244 -9.50 2.43 2.45
N PRO A 245 -8.39 2.80 1.77
CA PRO A 245 -8.17 4.18 1.32
C PRO A 245 -9.29 4.69 0.41
N LYS A 246 -9.78 3.84 -0.50
CA LYS A 246 -10.87 4.19 -1.41
C LYS A 246 -12.17 4.52 -0.68
N CYS A 247 -12.58 3.70 0.28
CA CYS A 247 -13.83 3.91 1.00
C CYS A 247 -13.74 5.01 2.08
N GLU A 248 -12.59 5.13 2.76
CA GLU A 248 -12.45 6.07 3.88
C GLU A 248 -11.99 7.46 3.46
N MET A 249 -11.28 7.57 2.32
CA MET A 249 -10.67 8.82 1.87
C MET A 249 -11.11 9.25 0.46
N GLY A 250 -11.88 8.42 -0.25
CA GLY A 250 -12.35 8.73 -1.60
C GLY A 250 -11.24 8.70 -2.66
N ILE A 251 -10.14 8.01 -2.39
CA ILE A 251 -8.97 7.96 -3.28
C ILE A 251 -9.18 6.86 -4.32
N GLU A 252 -9.04 7.22 -5.59
CA GLU A 252 -9.02 6.27 -6.71
C GLU A 252 -7.59 5.72 -6.90
N GLU A 253 -7.47 4.41 -7.17
CA GLU A 253 -6.20 3.69 -7.43
C GLU A 253 -5.78 3.81 -8.91
#